data_AF-X1RJC1-F1
#
_entry.id   AF-X1RJC1-F1
#
_cell.length_a   1.000
_cell.length_b   1.000
_cell.length_c   1.000
_cell.angle_alpha   90.00
_cell.angle_beta   90.00
_cell.angle_gamma   90.00
#
_symmetry.space_group_name_H-M   'P 1'
#
loop_
_entity.id
_entity.type
_entity.pdbx_description
1 polymer ?
#
loop_
_entity_poly.entity_id
_entity_poly.type
_entity_poly.pdbx_seq_one_letter_code
_entity_poly.pdbx_strand_id
1 'polypeptide(L)'
;MSGNVKSIYNTFLNNNKGLEIKRNPKKIYFGSHSDGYYLKKNKFEGIGIGDMESYKYIHSIRDTVDKIDSSLLKNLCEMIIDNLIVFDNQT
;
A
#
# COMPACT_ATOMS: atom_id res chain seq x y z
N MET A 1 -11.80 -10.20 7.89
CA MET A 1 -11.84 -9.33 6.70
C MET A 1 -13.19 -9.53 6.08
N SER A 2 -13.93 -8.46 5.78
CA SER A 2 -15.14 -8.60 4.95
C SER A 2 -14.78 -9.27 3.61
N GLY A 3 -15.79 -9.76 2.88
CA GLY A 3 -15.60 -10.33 1.54
C GLY A 3 -14.91 -9.36 0.57
N ASN A 4 -15.20 -8.05 0.70
CA ASN A 4 -14.69 -7.01 -0.19
C ASN A 4 -13.19 -6.76 -0.01
N VAL A 5 -12.68 -6.75 1.23
CA VAL A 5 -11.23 -6.57 1.47
C VAL A 5 -10.43 -7.76 0.95
N LYS A 6 -11.00 -8.97 1.06
CA LYS A 6 -10.34 -10.17 0.54
C LYS A 6 -10.30 -10.14 -0.99
N SER A 7 -11.37 -9.66 -1.63
CA SER A 7 -11.43 -9.47 -3.07
C SER A 7 -10.38 -8.48 -3.55
N ILE A 8 -10.40 -7.24 -3.03
CA ILE A 8 -9.45 -6.19 -3.45
C ILE A 8 -7.99 -6.60 -3.18
N TYR A 9 -7.70 -7.24 -2.05
CA TYR A 9 -6.36 -7.74 -1.75
C TYR A 9 -5.90 -8.81 -2.76
N ASN A 10 -6.80 -9.71 -3.19
CA ASN A 10 -6.47 -10.71 -4.19
C ASN A 10 -6.24 -10.07 -5.58
N THR A 11 -6.99 -9.03 -5.93
CA THR A 11 -6.75 -8.26 -7.16
C THR A 11 -5.32 -7.72 -7.16
N PHE A 12 -4.93 -7.04 -6.07
CA PHE A 12 -3.58 -6.48 -5.93
C PHE A 12 -2.48 -7.55 -5.96
N LEU A 13 -2.70 -8.72 -5.34
CA LEU A 13 -1.75 -9.82 -5.41
C LEU A 13 -1.56 -10.36 -6.83
N ASN A 14 -2.65 -10.51 -7.58
CA ASN A 14 -2.64 -11.07 -8.93
C ASN A 14 -2.12 -10.08 -9.98
N ASN A 15 -2.36 -8.78 -9.75
CA ASN A 15 -1.90 -7.70 -10.62
C ASN A 15 -0.89 -6.81 -9.89
N ASN A 16 0.28 -7.36 -9.58
CA ASN A 16 1.33 -6.67 -8.83
C ASN A 16 2.40 -6.01 -9.72
N LYS A 17 2.35 -6.19 -11.05
CA LYS A 17 3.33 -5.67 -12.02
C LYS A 17 4.80 -5.97 -11.65
N GLY A 18 5.07 -7.13 -11.05
CA GLY A 18 6.41 -7.50 -10.60
C GLY A 18 6.87 -6.80 -9.31
N LEU A 19 6.02 -5.97 -8.71
CA LEU A 19 6.22 -5.45 -7.36
C LEU A 19 5.97 -6.58 -6.37
N GLU A 20 6.99 -6.94 -5.61
CA GLU A 20 6.88 -8.04 -4.65
C GLU A 20 6.01 -7.64 -3.46
N ILE A 21 4.73 -8.03 -3.49
CA ILE A 21 3.81 -7.79 -2.38
C ILE A 21 4.08 -8.85 -1.30
N LYS A 22 4.99 -8.55 -0.39
CA LYS A 22 5.23 -9.39 0.79
C LYS A 22 4.08 -9.20 1.76
N ARG A 23 3.31 -10.26 1.99
CA ARG A 23 2.32 -10.33 3.07
C ARG A 23 3.03 -10.49 4.41
N ASN A 24 3.65 -9.43 4.89
CA ASN A 24 4.19 -9.38 6.24
C ASN A 24 3.50 -8.28 7.04
N PRO A 25 2.26 -8.51 7.51
CA PRO A 25 1.78 -7.80 8.66
C PRO A 25 2.51 -8.39 9.88
N LYS A 26 3.84 -8.25 9.97
CA LYS A 26 4.39 -8.06 11.31
C LYS A 26 3.58 -6.88 11.81
N LYS A 27 2.86 -7.03 12.92
CA LYS A 27 2.23 -5.89 13.59
C LYS A 27 3.33 -4.87 13.76
N ILE A 28 3.43 -3.94 12.83
CA ILE A 28 4.21 -2.75 13.00
C ILE A 28 3.34 -2.02 13.99
N TYR A 29 3.66 -2.17 15.28
CA TYR A 29 3.06 -1.44 16.39
C TYR A 29 3.42 0.07 16.32
N PHE A 30 3.66 0.60 15.12
CA PHE A 30 4.10 1.96 14.88
C PHE A 30 3.08 2.63 13.97
N GLY A 31 2.40 3.64 14.52
CA GLY A 31 1.18 4.21 13.93
C GLY A 31 -0.07 3.94 14.77
N SER A 32 -0.01 3.99 16.10
CA SER A 32 -1.20 4.31 16.90
C SER A 32 -1.86 5.65 16.50
N HIS A 33 -1.19 6.42 15.62
CA HIS A 33 -1.61 7.71 15.06
C HIS A 33 -1.31 7.82 13.54
N SER A 34 -1.53 6.76 12.75
CA SER A 34 -1.58 6.92 11.29
C SER A 34 -3.02 7.08 10.80
N ASP A 35 -3.21 7.67 9.62
CA ASP A 35 -4.53 7.75 8.97
C ASP A 35 -5.15 6.35 8.83
N GLY A 36 -4.33 5.32 8.60
CA GLY A 36 -4.79 3.93 8.56
C GLY A 36 -5.44 3.45 9.87
N TYR A 37 -4.92 3.87 11.03
CA TYR A 37 -5.54 3.56 12.32
C TYR A 37 -6.88 4.29 12.51
N TYR A 38 -6.93 5.58 12.14
CA TYR A 38 -8.17 6.36 12.16
C TYR A 38 -9.25 5.75 11.25
N LEU A 39 -8.90 5.41 10.01
CA LEU A 39 -9.78 4.79 9.02
C LEU A 39 -10.32 3.44 9.54
N LYS A 40 -9.44 2.60 10.08
CA LYS A 40 -9.83 1.31 10.68
C LYS A 40 -10.80 1.49 11.86
N LYS A 41 -10.57 2.49 12.73
CA LYS A 41 -11.48 2.78 13.87
C LYS A 41 -12.87 3.18 13.40
N ASN A 42 -12.96 3.84 12.25
CA ASN A 42 -14.22 4.24 11.61
C ASN A 42 -14.82 3.14 10.70
N LYS A 43 -14.33 1.89 10.82
CA LYS A 43 -14.80 0.73 10.03
C LYS A 43 -14.57 0.86 8.52
N PHE A 44 -13.70 1.77 8.10
CA PHE A 44 -13.22 1.75 6.71
C PHE A 44 -12.25 0.58 6.54
N GLU A 45 -12.40 -0.09 5.41
CA GLU A 45 -11.53 -1.18 4.99
C GLU A 45 -10.67 -0.71 3.81
N GLY A 46 -9.42 -1.16 3.76
CA GLY A 46 -8.50 -0.73 2.72
C GLY A 46 -7.16 -1.43 2.80
N ILE A 47 -6.27 -1.06 1.89
CA ILE A 47 -4.90 -1.58 1.79
C ILE A 47 -3.94 -0.41 1.99
N GLY A 48 -2.95 -0.60 2.87
CA GLY A 48 -1.82 0.31 3.01
C GLY A 48 -0.62 -0.27 2.26
N ILE A 49 0.13 0.59 1.57
CA ILE A 49 1.35 0.21 0.84
C ILE A 49 2.50 0.98 1.47
N GLY A 50 3.60 0.30 1.73
CA GLY A 50 4.80 0.92 2.29
C GLY A 50 6.00 -0.01 2.24
N ASP A 51 7.18 0.60 2.29
CA ASP A 51 8.46 -0.10 2.31
C ASP A 51 9.16 0.13 3.65
N MET A 52 9.55 -0.95 4.34
CA MET A 52 10.25 -0.83 5.62
C MET A 52 11.67 -0.33 5.47
N GLU A 53 12.31 -0.59 4.33
CA GLU A 53 13.67 -0.10 4.06
C GLU A 53 13.71 1.43 3.92
N SER A 54 12.59 2.03 3.51
CA SER A 54 12.42 3.48 3.43
C SER A 54 12.36 4.17 4.80
N TYR A 55 11.98 3.43 5.85
CA TYR A 55 11.68 4.00 7.18
C TYR A 55 12.88 4.68 7.83
N LYS A 56 14.10 4.20 7.57
CA LYS A 56 15.35 4.80 8.08
C LYS A 56 15.61 6.23 7.57
N TYR A 57 14.87 6.66 6.55
CA TYR A 57 14.99 8.00 5.99
C TYR A 57 13.90 8.95 6.46
N ILE A 58 12.77 8.45 6.98
CA ILE A 58 11.64 9.28 7.42
C ILE A 58 12.09 10.26 8.52
N HIS A 59 11.67 11.52 8.42
CA HIS A 59 12.06 12.61 9.34
C HIS A 59 13.57 12.86 9.46
N SER A 60 14.35 12.46 8.44
CA SER A 60 15.78 12.74 8.40
C SER A 60 16.11 13.78 7.32
N ILE A 61 17.27 14.44 7.45
CA ILE A 61 17.81 15.31 6.39
C ILE A 61 18.05 14.56 5.08
N ARG A 62 18.10 13.23 5.15
CA ARG A 62 18.29 12.39 3.98
C ARG A 62 16.97 12.20 3.25
N ASP A 63 15.80 12.55 3.78
CA ASP A 63 14.53 12.41 3.07
C ASP A 63 14.41 13.38 1.87
N THR A 64 15.12 13.08 0.79
CA THR A 64 15.25 13.93 -0.39
C THR A 64 14.72 13.21 -1.64
N VAL A 65 14.36 14.02 -2.64
CA VAL A 65 13.84 13.56 -3.94
C VAL A 65 14.83 12.63 -4.66
N ASP A 66 16.13 12.77 -4.42
CA ASP A 66 17.17 11.98 -5.08
C ASP A 66 17.13 10.49 -4.72
N LYS A 67 16.44 10.13 -3.63
CA LYS A 67 16.23 8.73 -3.23
C LYS A 67 14.99 8.09 -3.84
N ILE A 68 14.18 8.86 -4.57
CA ILE A 68 13.00 8.34 -5.22
C ILE A 68 13.41 7.61 -6.49
N ASP A 69 13.13 6.31 -6.54
CA ASP A 69 13.14 5.56 -7.80
C ASP A 69 11.87 5.89 -8.59
N SER A 70 12.01 6.70 -9.63
CA SER A 70 10.89 7.13 -10.47
C SER A 70 10.26 5.98 -11.25
N SER A 71 11.04 4.95 -11.61
CA SER A 71 10.51 3.78 -12.31
C SER A 71 9.67 2.93 -11.36
N LEU A 72 10.15 2.71 -10.13
CA LEU A 72 9.40 2.04 -9.09
C LEU A 72 8.10 2.78 -8.75
N LEU A 73 8.17 4.11 -8.60
CA LEU A 73 7.01 4.95 -8.34
C LEU A 73 5.97 4.86 -9.46
N LYS A 74 6.41 4.93 -10.73
CA LYS A 74 5.54 4.76 -11.90
C LYS A 74 4.83 3.41 -11.84
N ASN A 75 5.57 2.32 -11.65
CA ASN A 75 5.00 0.97 -11.58
C ASN A 75 3.98 0.84 -10.44
N LEU A 76 4.25 1.46 -9.28
CA LEU A 76 3.33 1.48 -8.15
C LEU A 76 2.03 2.23 -8.51
N CYS A 77 2.13 3.41 -9.10
CA CYS A 77 0.97 4.19 -9.53
C CYS A 77 0.12 3.44 -10.56
N GLU A 78 0.76 2.90 -11.60
CA GLU A 78 0.04 2.15 -12.63
C GLU A 78 -0.57 0.84 -12.08
N MET A 79 0.10 0.18 -11.13
CA MET A 79 -0.47 -0.98 -10.44
C MET A 79 -1.75 -0.59 -9.68
N ILE A 80 -1.74 0.53 -8.93
CA ILE A 80 -2.92 1.01 -8.20
C ILE A 80 -4.06 1.32 -9.17
N ILE A 81 -3.79 2.07 -10.24
CA ILE A 81 -4.80 2.45 -11.24
C ILE A 81 -5.45 1.20 -11.86
N ASP A 82 -4.66 0.24 -12.32
CA ASP A 82 -5.20 -0.96 -12.96
C ASP A 82 -6.05 -1.79 -12.00
N ASN A 83 -5.65 -1.90 -10.73
CA ASN A 83 -6.41 -2.62 -9.72
C ASN A 83 -7.74 -1.92 -9.38
N LEU A 84 -7.76 -0.58 -9.35
CA LEU A 84 -8.98 0.19 -9.17
C LEU A 84 -9.93 0.01 -10.35
N ILE A 85 -9.43 0.07 -11.59
CA ILE A 85 -10.23 -0.20 -12.80
C ILE A 85 -10.84 -1.60 -12.75
N VAL A 86 -10.07 -2.62 -12.36
CA VAL A 86 -10.59 -3.99 -12.23
C VAL A 86 -11.67 -4.08 -11.14
N PHE A 87 -11.48 -3.40 -10.02
CA PHE A 87 -12.45 -3.38 -8.93
C PHE A 87 -13.76 -2.71 -9.36
N ASP A 88 -13.69 -1.52 -9.97
CA ASP A 88 -14.87 -0.76 -10.41
C ASP A 88 -15.70 -1.53 -11.45
N ASN A 89 -15.06 -2.32 -12.31
CA ASN A 89 -15.73 -3.17 -13.30
C ASN A 89 -16.35 -4.47 -12.72
N GLN A 90 -16.07 -4.81 -11.46
CA GLN A 90 -16.64 -5.97 -10.77
C GLN A 90 -17.85 -5.63 -9.88
N THR A 91 -18.02 -4.35 -9.55
CA THR A 91 -19.15 -3.77 -8.79
C THR A 91 -20.25 -3.24 -9.69
#